data_AF-A0A9X6LQF0-F1
#
_entry.id   AF-A0A9X6LQF0-F1
#
_cell.length_a   1.000
_cell.length_b   1.000
_cell.length_c   1.000
_cell.angle_alpha   90.00
_cell.angle_beta   90.00
_cell.angle_gamma   90.00
#
_symmetry.space_group_name_H-M   'P 1'
#
loop_
_entity.id
_entity.type
_entity.pdbx_description
1 polymer ?
#
loop_
_entity_poly.entity_id
_entity_poly.type
_entity_poly.pdbx_seq_one_letter_code
_entity_poly.pdbx_strand_id
1 'polypeptide(L)' 'MIKNLFRIKSGELILAHPHPKLKPLKKFYLLISENYKKLNSYFGIEDKISNQILFYGLFIVSTFMLLVTHLIAGFLYGF' A
#
# COMPACT_ATOMS: atom_id res chain seq x y z
N MET A 1 25.18 -52.65 -9.48
CA MET A 1 24.78 -52.42 -8.08
C MET A 1 23.30 -52.06 -8.06
N ILE A 2 22.53 -52.74 -7.21
CA ILE A 2 21.08 -52.86 -7.24
C ILE A 2 20.40 -51.75 -6.41
N LYS A 3 19.33 -51.20 -6.99
CA LYS A 3 18.08 -50.64 -6.41
C LYS A 3 18.16 -49.70 -5.19
N ASN A 4 17.68 -48.47 -5.38
CA ASN A 4 16.42 -47.96 -4.83
C ASN A 4 16.40 -46.43 -5.02
N LEU A 5 15.92 -45.95 -6.18
CA LEU A 5 14.64 -45.23 -6.28
C LEU A 5 13.91 -45.17 -4.92
N PHE A 6 14.28 -44.23 -4.06
CA PHE A 6 13.50 -43.91 -2.87
C PHE A 6 12.23 -43.22 -3.33
N ARG A 7 11.31 -44.09 -3.73
CA ARG A 7 9.89 -43.90 -3.98
C ARG A 7 9.28 -43.39 -2.69
N ILE A 8 9.40 -42.08 -2.43
CA ILE A 8 8.55 -41.41 -1.44
C ILE A 8 7.18 -41.24 -2.10
N LYS A 9 6.46 -42.35 -2.19
CA LYS A 9 5.02 -42.39 -2.39
C LYS A 9 4.42 -42.58 -0.99
N SER A 10 4.24 -41.48 -0.28
CA SER A 10 3.34 -41.38 0.86
C SER A 10 2.70 -40.00 0.71
N GLY A 11 1.46 -39.84 0.23
CA GLY A 11 0.30 -40.58 0.73
C GLY A 11 -0.34 -39.86 1.91
N GLU A 12 0.33 -38.85 2.47
CA GLU A 12 -0.23 -37.99 3.50
C GLU A 12 -0.07 -36.55 3.07
N LEU A 13 -1.21 -35.85 3.03
CA LEU A 13 -1.28 -34.41 2.96
C LEU A 13 -0.15 -33.83 3.80
N ILE A 14 0.87 -33.32 3.11
CA ILE A 14 1.85 -32.39 3.67
C ILE A 14 0.97 -31.35 4.34
N LEU A 15 0.90 -31.41 5.67
CA LEU A 15 0.23 -30.43 6.50
C LEU A 15 0.82 -29.10 6.09
N ALA A 16 0.15 -28.43 5.15
CA ALA A 16 0.47 -27.10 4.73
C ALA A 16 0.30 -26.29 6.00
N HIS A 17 1.43 -26.01 6.67
CA HIS A 17 1.49 -25.12 7.81
C HIS A 17 0.62 -23.92 7.44
N PRO A 18 -0.40 -23.57 8.25
CA PRO A 18 -1.26 -22.44 7.91
C PRO A 18 -0.36 -21.21 7.95
N HIS A 19 0.09 -20.79 6.77
CA HIS A 19 0.85 -19.57 6.59
C HIS A 19 0.11 -18.47 7.36
N PRO A 20 0.79 -17.69 8.22
CA PRO A 20 0.14 -16.64 8.99
C PRO A 20 -0.65 -15.78 8.01
N LYS A 21 -1.98 -15.83 8.18
CA LYS A 21 -2.95 -15.33 7.23
C LYS A 21 -2.70 -13.84 7.03
N LEU A 22 -2.12 -13.45 5.90
CA LEU A 22 -2.04 -12.08 5.32
C LEU A 22 -3.42 -11.41 5.09
N LYS A 23 -4.49 -11.98 5.67
CA LYS A 23 -5.87 -11.51 5.59
C LYS A 23 -6.06 -10.05 6.02
N PRO A 24 -5.41 -9.51 7.09
CA PRO A 24 -5.64 -8.12 7.46
C PRO A 24 -5.05 -7.17 6.40
N LEU A 25 -3.82 -7.41 5.94
CA LEU A 25 -3.16 -6.57 4.93
C LEU A 25 -3.92 -6.52 3.61
N LYS A 26 -4.48 -7.67 3.17
CA LYS A 26 -5.32 -7.72 1.97
C LYS A 26 -6.58 -6.85 2.11
N LYS A 27 -7.21 -6.85 3.29
CA LYS A 27 -8.40 -6.03 3.57
C LYS A 27 -8.06 -4.53 3.61
N PHE A 28 -6.92 -4.16 4.19
CA PHE A 28 -6.43 -2.77 4.19
C PHE A 28 -6.13 -2.28 2.77
N TYR A 29 -5.43 -3.08 1.97
CA TYR A 29 -5.12 -2.73 0.59
C TYR A 29 -6.39 -2.50 -0.23
N LEU A 30 -7.40 -3.37 -0.09
CA LEU A 30 -8.68 -3.20 -0.77
C LEU A 30 -9.35 -1.88 -0.40
N LEU A 31 -9.42 -1.57 0.89
CA LEU A 31 -10.02 -0.34 1.40
C LEU A 31 -9.29 0.91 0.90
N ILE A 32 -7.95 0.89 0.90
CA ILE A 32 -7.14 1.99 0.35
C ILE A 32 -7.38 2.12 -1.16
N SER A 33 -7.46 1.01 -1.90
CA SER A 33 -7.66 1.03 -3.34
C SER A 33 -9.04 1.56 -3.73
N GLU A 34 -10.08 1.21 -2.97
CA GLU A 34 -11.45 1.69 -3.17
C GLU A 34 -11.54 3.19 -2.89
N ASN A 35 -10.96 3.65 -1.78
CA ASN A 35 -10.92 5.08 -1.45
C ASN A 35 -10.11 5.88 -2.47
N TYR A 36 -8.96 5.36 -2.91
CA TYR A 36 -8.14 6.02 -3.93
C TYR A 36 -8.90 6.19 -5.25
N LYS A 37 -9.59 5.15 -5.72
CA LYS A 37 -10.43 5.22 -6.92
C LYS A 37 -11.58 6.22 -6.74
N LYS A 38 -12.27 6.19 -5.60
CA LYS A 38 -13.38 7.11 -5.32
C LYS A 38 -12.93 8.57 -5.29
N LEU A 39 -11.76 8.86 -4.70
CA LEU A 39 -11.18 10.20 -4.69
C LEU A 39 -10.77 10.65 -6.09
N ASN A 40 -10.10 9.80 -6.86
CA ASN A 40 -9.72 10.15 -8.23
C ASN A 40 -10.93 10.45 -9.11
N SER A 41 -12.04 9.72 -8.91
CA SER A 41 -13.29 9.98 -9.62
C SER A 41 -13.96 11.27 -9.17
N TYR A 42 -13.97 11.54 -7.86
CA TYR A 42 -14.48 12.79 -7.31
C TYR A 42 -13.76 14.04 -7.87
N PHE A 43 -12.44 13.95 -8.04
CA PHE A 43 -11.64 15.03 -8.61
C PHE A 43 -11.55 15.01 -10.14
N GLY A 44 -12.12 14.00 -10.82
CA GLY A 44 -12.05 13.85 -12.27
C GLY A 44 -10.63 13.62 -12.81
N ILE A 45 -9.73 13.02 -12.02
CA ILE A 45 -8.32 12.76 -12.37
C ILE A 45 -8.05 11.28 -12.67
N GLU A 46 -9.10 10.51 -12.96
CA GLU A 46 -9.03 9.06 -13.16
C GLU A 46 -8.36 8.64 -14.48
N ASP A 47 -8.28 9.54 -15.46
CA ASP A 47 -7.81 9.23 -16.83
C ASP A 47 -6.35 8.78 -16.92
N LYS A 48 -5.44 9.47 -16.23
CA LYS A 48 -3.99 9.25 -16.37
C LYS A 48 -3.28 9.28 -15.02
N ILE A 49 -2.45 8.26 -14.77
CA ILE A 49 -1.60 8.16 -13.58
C ILE A 49 -0.68 9.39 -13.46
N SER A 50 -0.18 9.92 -14.59
CA SER A 50 0.65 11.13 -14.59
C SER A 50 -0.11 12.34 -14.01
N ASN A 51 -1.39 12.51 -14.36
CA ASN A 51 -2.22 13.59 -13.83
C ASN A 51 -2.50 13.39 -12.34
N GLN A 52 -2.71 12.14 -11.90
CA GLN A 52 -2.88 11.82 -10.48
C GLN A 52 -1.64 12.20 -9.67
N ILE A 53 -0.46 11.80 -10.14
CA ILE A 53 0.82 12.13 -9.48
C ILE A 53 1.01 13.65 -9.41
N LEU A 54 0.71 14.37 -10.50
CA LEU A 54 0.83 15.83 -10.52
C LEU A 54 -0.14 16.49 -9.53
N PHE A 55 -1.40 16.06 -9.52
CA PHE A 55 -2.43 16.59 -8.63
C PHE A 55 -2.08 16.36 -7.15
N TYR A 56 -1.82 15.11 -6.76
CA TYR A 56 -1.48 14.78 -5.38
C TYR A 56 -0.12 15.37 -4.98
N GLY A 57 0.84 15.42 -5.90
CA GLY A 57 2.13 16.07 -5.69
C GLY A 57 1.96 17.54 -5.32
N LEU A 58 1.22 18.31 -6.13
CA LEU A 58 0.95 19.72 -5.86
C LEU A 58 0.15 19.92 -4.57
N PHE A 59 -0.85 19.09 -4.33
CA PHE A 59 -1.67 19.17 -3.12
C PHE A 59 -0.85 18.93 -1.84
N ILE A 60 -0.02 17.88 -1.84
CA ILE A 60 0.86 17.55 -0.71
C ILE A 60 1.90 18.63 -0.52
N VAL A 61 2.56 19.09 -1.59
CA VAL A 61 3.58 20.15 -1.51
C VAL A 61 2.97 21.44 -0.96
N SER A 62 1.79 21.84 -1.43
CA SER A 62 1.13 23.07 -0.96
C SER A 62 0.76 22.98 0.52
N THR A 63 0.22 21.84 0.94
CA THR A 63 -0.12 21.59 2.35
C THR A 63 1.14 21.56 3.22
N PHE A 64 2.20 20.91 2.74
CA PHE A 64 3.47 20.82 3.44
C PHE A 64 4.14 22.19 3.58
N MET A 65 4.09 23.02 2.54
CA MET A 65 4.60 24.40 2.61
C MET A 65 3.91 25.18 3.73
N LEU A 66 2.57 25.13 3.81
CA LEU A 66 1.83 25.79 4.90
C LEU A 66 2.24 25.27 6.27
N LEU A 67 2.37 23.96 6.41
CA LEU A 67 2.77 23.31 7.66
C LEU A 67 4.20 23.72 8.06
N VAL A 68 5.14 23.71 7.12
CA VAL A 68 6.53 24.14 7.34
C VAL A 68 6.59 25.61 7.70
N THR A 69 5.88 26.48 6.98
CA THR A 69 5.80 27.91 7.32
C THR A 69 5.26 28.10 8.73
N HIS A 70 4.23 27.36 9.12
CA HIS A 70 3.67 27.42 10.47
C HIS A 70 4.66 26.96 11.53
N LEU A 71 5.36 25.84 11.30
CA LEU A 71 6.39 25.34 12.22
C LEU A 71 7.57 26.30 12.35
N ILE A 72 8.04 26.86 11.23
CA ILE A 72 9.12 27.87 11.24
C ILE A 72 8.66 29.13 11.97
N ALA A 73 7.43 29.59 11.73
CA ALA A 73 6.89 30.75 12.43
C ALA A 73 6.76 30.50 13.94
N GLY A 74 6.28 29.32 14.36
CA GLY A 74 6.24 28.93 15.78
C GLY A 74 7.64 28.88 16.40
N PHE A 75 8.62 28.32 15.68
CA PHE A 75 10.00 28.25 16.15
C PHE A 75 10.66 29.64 16.27
N LEU A 76 10.46 30.53 15.31
CA LEU A 76 11.10 31.85 15.28
C LEU A 76 10.41 32.88 16.18
N TYR A 77 9.08 32.85 16.24
CA TYR A 77 8.29 33.87 16.93
C TYR A 77 7.67 33.40 18.25
N GLY A 78 7.83 32.13 18.62
CA GLY A 78 7.47 31.60 19.94
C GLY A 78 5.97 31.52 20.24
N PHE A 79 5.14 31.38 19.19
CA PHE A 79 3.70 31.12 19.32
C PHE A 79 3.39 29.75 19.93
#